data_AF-A0A653CBJ8-F1
#
_entry.id   AF-A0A653CBJ8-F1
#
_cell.length_a   1.000
_cell.length_b   1.000
_cell.length_c   1.000
_cell.angle_alpha   90.00
_cell.angle_beta   90.00
_cell.angle_gamma   90.00
#
_symmetry.space_group_name_H-M   'P 1'
#
loop_
_entity.id
_entity.type
_entity.pdbx_description
1 polymer ?
#
loop_
_entity_poly.entity_id
_entity_poly.type
_entity_poly.pdbx_seq_one_letter_code
_entity_poly.pdbx_strand_id
1 'polypeptide(L)'
;MKRILVQTRHFFFMGINGTPFSLVIALPHKYGFNRIQHPVESDIHRMRSNDKIKGSLAQFFTGNWTIHPDWQYCRYLDDKESFNTPEEEFLHFLKKMEGPGWKWSKECDRKLICKVVADAKITSWFNQNITTTTKEENGAELVKKIGIVVAFMATHSGLTRWQDFPQNINTSEHEPNFQLLHNKAIDEIWYRRAVEHHYVDSSNFVYAVPHDVGNSSHTLVTVSHAIFKEDGTKKAPAAVVGYQFYHKALYQLFTKITSSCGDMPCKRTCESEELHCVILDDNGYVIISDNLQETGYFFGKVRSDVMHQLVEEGIYRVTTMFDYQGLCPEPIDTASPATKILSPSVHLMKLVNWAIGTIVFFAKSVFPHYLEVLPETEHLGNHFGSHEDYNAELHDHTETEEVAYGEKEFIEKFAITKTKPEPCDHQMYMYSLVHYSERNISNSGYNRSMVDCTRPYIVQKVTGSNLILVVVNNLCRENSTRVADSPDPVQVDYNMSLACYRAFYNDFPRRHYMTCINRHINESEIKLCGKATNISPSRIFQIMILTLISYAVLI
;
A
#
# COMPACT_ATOMS: atom_id res chain seq x y z
N MET A 1 -0.02 -1.41 -1.53
CA MET A 1 -0.72 -2.22 -2.55
C MET A 1 -0.05 -3.58 -2.56
N LYS A 2 -0.79 -4.69 -2.38
CA LYS A 2 -0.21 -6.05 -2.22
C LYS A 2 -0.68 -7.07 -3.27
N ARG A 3 -1.67 -6.71 -4.09
CA ARG A 3 -2.25 -7.56 -5.13
C ARG A 3 -2.22 -6.83 -6.47
N ILE A 4 -1.94 -7.56 -7.55
CA ILE A 4 -1.87 -7.03 -8.91
C ILE A 4 -2.89 -7.73 -9.82
N LEU A 5 -3.46 -6.97 -10.75
CA LEU A 5 -4.36 -7.47 -11.80
C LEU A 5 -3.79 -7.07 -13.16
N VAL A 6 -3.48 -8.07 -13.99
CA VAL A 6 -3.01 -7.83 -15.35
C VAL A 6 -4.21 -7.65 -16.27
N GLN A 7 -4.35 -6.47 -16.86
CA GLN A 7 -5.48 -6.13 -17.72
C GLN A 7 -5.03 -5.44 -19.02
N THR A 8 -5.77 -5.66 -20.10
CA THR A 8 -5.57 -4.95 -21.37
C THR A 8 -6.42 -3.68 -21.37
N ARG A 9 -5.79 -2.54 -21.68
CA ARG A 9 -6.46 -1.23 -21.76
C ARG A 9 -6.23 -0.58 -23.12
N HIS A 10 -7.21 0.18 -23.57
CA HIS A 10 -7.10 1.07 -24.73
C HIS A 10 -6.85 2.49 -24.27
N PHE A 11 -5.81 3.11 -24.81
CA PHE A 11 -5.44 4.49 -24.50
C PHE A 11 -5.82 5.41 -25.64
N PHE A 12 -6.64 6.41 -25.35
CA PHE A 12 -7.02 7.48 -26.27
C PHE A 12 -6.38 8.76 -25.78
N PHE A 13 -5.68 9.48 -26.64
CA PHE A 13 -4.99 10.72 -26.25
C PHE A 13 -5.23 11.85 -27.25
N MET A 14 -5.29 13.08 -26.74
CA MET A 14 -5.47 14.30 -27.55
C MET A 14 -4.77 15.49 -26.89
N GLY A 15 -4.13 16.35 -27.68
CA GLY A 15 -3.56 17.60 -27.19
C GLY A 15 -4.64 18.63 -26.87
N ILE A 16 -4.50 19.36 -25.76
CA ILE A 16 -5.41 20.43 -25.38
C ILE A 16 -4.94 21.73 -26.04
N ASN A 17 -5.73 22.24 -26.98
CA ASN A 17 -5.41 23.45 -27.73
C ASN A 17 -5.05 24.63 -26.81
N GLY A 18 -3.95 25.32 -27.15
CA GLY A 18 -3.46 26.47 -26.39
C GLY A 18 -2.69 26.11 -25.11
N THR A 19 -2.48 24.83 -24.81
CA THR A 19 -1.71 24.37 -23.64
C THR A 19 -0.67 23.31 -24.04
N PRO A 20 0.39 23.09 -23.23
CA PRO A 20 1.33 22.00 -23.45
C PRO A 20 0.78 20.63 -22.97
N PHE A 21 -0.44 20.58 -22.44
CA PHE A 21 -1.01 19.37 -21.86
C PHE A 21 -1.72 18.50 -22.90
N SER A 22 -1.62 17.19 -22.72
CA SER A 22 -2.39 16.19 -23.45
C SER A 22 -3.31 15.47 -22.49
N LEU A 23 -4.58 15.31 -22.88
CA LEU A 23 -5.53 14.48 -22.16
C LEU A 23 -5.37 13.03 -22.62
N VAL A 24 -5.29 12.09 -21.68
CA VAL A 24 -5.26 10.65 -21.95
C VAL A 24 -6.39 9.97 -21.20
N ILE A 25 -7.14 9.11 -21.87
CA ILE A 25 -8.21 8.29 -21.30
C ILE A 25 -7.82 6.82 -21.50
N ALA A 26 -7.84 6.05 -20.42
CA ALA A 26 -7.59 4.62 -20.44
C ALA A 26 -8.89 3.85 -20.17
N LEU A 27 -9.34 3.04 -21.13
CA LEU A 27 -10.55 2.22 -20.99
C LEU A 27 -10.18 0.73 -20.94
N PRO A 28 -10.77 -0.06 -20.02
CA PRO A 28 -10.54 -1.50 -19.99
C PRO A 28 -11.13 -2.16 -21.26
N HIS A 29 -10.38 -3.06 -21.87
CA HIS A 29 -10.74 -3.69 -23.15
C HIS A 29 -12.11 -4.40 -23.09
N LYS A 30 -12.41 -5.07 -21.98
CA LYS A 30 -13.53 -6.02 -21.88
C LYS A 30 -14.87 -5.38 -21.51
N TYR A 31 -14.87 -4.37 -20.64
CA TYR A 31 -16.10 -3.71 -20.14
C TYR A 31 -16.08 -2.19 -20.25
N GLY A 32 -15.00 -1.57 -20.74
CA GLY A 32 -14.88 -0.11 -20.75
C GLY A 32 -15.73 0.59 -21.80
N PHE A 33 -16.17 -0.14 -22.83
CA PHE A 33 -16.92 0.44 -23.96
C PHE A 33 -18.43 0.41 -23.78
N ASN A 34 -18.94 -0.53 -22.98
CA ASN A 34 -20.36 -0.70 -22.76
C ASN A 34 -20.67 -0.33 -21.31
N ARG A 35 -21.77 0.40 -21.12
CA ARG A 35 -22.29 0.71 -19.78
C ARG A 35 -23.75 0.33 -19.72
N ILE A 36 -24.20 -0.03 -18.53
CA ILE A 36 -25.63 -0.23 -18.29
C ILE A 36 -26.30 1.14 -18.32
N GLN A 37 -27.36 1.23 -19.10
CA GLN A 37 -28.25 2.38 -19.14
C GLN A 37 -29.63 1.92 -18.70
N HIS A 38 -30.13 2.50 -17.62
CA HIS A 38 -31.50 2.25 -17.21
C HIS A 38 -32.48 2.86 -18.23
N PRO A 39 -33.63 2.21 -18.46
CA PRO A 39 -34.64 2.70 -19.40
C PRO A 39 -35.14 4.08 -19.01
N VAL A 40 -35.58 4.91 -19.96
CA VAL A 40 -36.07 6.29 -19.72
C VAL A 40 -37.25 6.33 -18.73
N GLU A 41 -37.99 5.23 -18.60
CA GLU A 41 -39.06 5.05 -17.61
C GLU A 41 -38.55 5.06 -16.16
N SER A 42 -37.26 4.82 -15.95
CA SER A 42 -36.57 4.93 -14.68
C SER A 42 -36.12 6.36 -14.35
N ASP A 43 -36.48 7.37 -15.16
CA ASP A 43 -36.31 8.76 -14.75
C ASP A 43 -37.25 9.05 -13.58
N ILE A 44 -36.76 9.77 -12.57
CA ILE A 44 -37.48 10.07 -11.32
C ILE A 44 -38.90 10.62 -11.58
N HIS A 45 -39.05 11.50 -12.58
CA HIS A 45 -40.36 12.07 -12.95
C HIS A 45 -41.32 11.05 -13.58
N ARG A 46 -40.79 10.05 -14.32
CA ARG A 46 -41.58 9.00 -14.98
C ARG A 46 -41.84 7.82 -14.04
N MET A 47 -40.90 7.48 -13.15
CA MET A 47 -41.12 6.55 -12.04
C MET A 47 -42.32 6.98 -11.19
N ARG A 48 -42.51 8.30 -10.98
CA ARG A 48 -43.67 8.86 -10.29
C ARG A 48 -44.99 8.70 -11.05
N SER A 49 -44.95 8.65 -12.38
CA SER A 49 -46.13 8.67 -13.25
C SER A 49 -46.57 7.28 -13.73
N ASN A 50 -45.62 6.36 -13.94
CA ASN A 50 -45.88 5.04 -14.54
C ASN A 50 -46.06 3.94 -13.52
N ASP A 51 -45.33 3.98 -12.41
CA ASP A 51 -45.51 2.99 -11.36
C ASP A 51 -46.61 3.43 -10.42
N LYS A 52 -47.50 2.52 -10.05
CA LYS A 52 -48.41 2.64 -8.90
C LYS A 52 -47.62 2.64 -7.56
N ILE A 53 -46.45 3.26 -7.49
CA ILE A 53 -45.69 3.47 -6.25
C ILE A 53 -46.42 4.57 -5.48
N LYS A 54 -47.18 4.17 -4.47
CA LYS A 54 -47.86 5.08 -3.52
C LYS A 54 -46.90 5.66 -2.45
N GLY A 55 -45.58 5.47 -2.59
CA GLY A 55 -44.57 5.78 -1.56
C GLY A 55 -43.50 6.78 -2.01
N SER A 56 -42.73 7.28 -1.04
CA SER A 56 -41.55 8.14 -1.24
C SER A 56 -40.38 7.33 -1.85
N LEU A 57 -39.55 7.96 -2.68
CA LEU A 57 -38.31 7.39 -3.24
C LEU A 57 -37.33 6.98 -2.13
N ALA A 58 -37.39 7.65 -0.98
CA ALA A 58 -36.63 7.29 0.21
C ALA A 58 -36.97 5.87 0.73
N GLN A 59 -38.13 5.31 0.37
CA GLN A 59 -38.51 3.94 0.75
C GLN A 59 -37.54 2.87 0.21
N PHE A 60 -36.88 3.14 -0.93
CA PHE A 60 -35.89 2.21 -1.48
C PHE A 60 -34.60 2.18 -0.65
N PHE A 61 -34.35 3.19 0.17
CA PHE A 61 -33.16 3.37 1.01
C PHE A 61 -33.44 2.97 2.47
N THR A 62 -33.90 1.75 2.65
CA THR A 62 -34.13 1.13 3.96
C THR A 62 -33.02 0.11 4.27
N GLY A 63 -32.87 -0.28 5.54
CA GLY A 63 -31.83 -1.22 5.96
C GLY A 63 -30.42 -0.62 5.91
N ASN A 64 -29.42 -1.50 5.80
CA ASN A 64 -28.01 -1.14 5.80
C ASN A 64 -27.52 -0.86 4.36
N TRP A 65 -27.19 0.40 4.09
CA TRP A 65 -26.70 0.85 2.79
C TRP A 65 -25.78 2.06 2.92
N THR A 66 -24.88 2.21 1.96
CA THR A 66 -23.96 3.35 1.82
C THR A 66 -23.83 3.75 0.36
N ILE A 67 -23.35 4.97 0.14
CA ILE A 67 -22.99 5.48 -1.18
C ILE A 67 -21.52 5.84 -1.25
N HIS A 68 -20.99 5.94 -2.47
CA HIS A 68 -19.59 6.26 -2.68
C HIS A 68 -19.26 7.67 -2.12
N PRO A 69 -18.35 7.79 -1.13
CA PRO A 69 -18.11 9.05 -0.42
C PRO A 69 -17.47 10.12 -1.30
N ASP A 70 -16.59 9.72 -2.24
CA ASP A 70 -15.89 10.67 -3.11
C ASP A 70 -16.77 11.19 -4.27
N TRP A 71 -18.00 10.69 -4.44
CA TRP A 71 -18.87 11.07 -5.57
C TRP A 71 -19.79 12.22 -5.19
N GLN A 72 -19.89 13.21 -6.07
CA GLN A 72 -20.75 14.38 -5.87
C GLN A 72 -22.09 14.19 -6.58
N TYR A 73 -23.13 13.85 -5.81
CA TYR A 73 -24.49 13.65 -6.33
C TYR A 73 -25.24 14.99 -6.48
N CYS A 74 -25.40 15.69 -5.37
CA CYS A 74 -25.92 17.04 -5.26
C CYS A 74 -25.18 17.72 -4.12
N ARG A 75 -24.78 18.99 -4.28
CA ARG A 75 -24.18 19.77 -3.19
C ARG A 75 -24.57 21.23 -3.30
N TYR A 76 -24.81 21.89 -2.16
CA TYR A 76 -25.01 23.34 -2.15
C TYR A 76 -23.72 24.09 -2.50
N LEU A 77 -23.75 24.98 -3.50
CA LEU A 77 -22.58 25.75 -3.94
C LEU A 77 -22.03 26.73 -2.89
N ASP A 78 -22.89 27.18 -1.98
CA ASP A 78 -22.57 28.22 -0.99
C ASP A 78 -22.20 27.65 0.39
N ASP A 79 -21.98 26.33 0.53
CA ASP A 79 -21.72 25.63 1.80
C ASP A 79 -22.72 26.00 2.94
N LYS A 80 -23.94 26.44 2.59
CA LYS A 80 -24.98 26.90 3.53
C LYS A 80 -25.47 25.82 4.48
N GLU A 81 -25.43 24.57 4.03
CA GLU A 81 -25.77 23.37 4.82
C GLU A 81 -24.66 22.36 4.61
N SER A 82 -24.02 21.95 5.72
CA SER A 82 -23.05 20.85 5.75
C SER A 82 -23.69 19.62 6.38
N PHE A 83 -23.53 18.46 5.76
CA PHE A 83 -23.99 17.19 6.28
C PHE A 83 -22.83 16.41 6.90
N ASN A 84 -23.12 15.58 7.90
CA ASN A 84 -22.10 14.77 8.55
C ASN A 84 -21.70 13.56 7.68
N THR A 85 -22.66 13.03 6.93
CA THR A 85 -22.48 11.86 6.05
C THR A 85 -23.02 12.12 4.65
N PRO A 86 -22.43 11.52 3.59
CA PRO A 86 -22.94 11.65 2.24
C PRO A 86 -24.35 11.07 2.10
N GLU A 87 -24.70 10.05 2.88
CA GLU A 87 -26.04 9.43 2.90
C GLU A 87 -27.12 10.41 3.35
N GLU A 88 -26.86 11.21 4.40
CA GLU A 88 -27.78 12.24 4.88
C GLU A 88 -28.00 13.34 3.84
N GLU A 89 -26.93 13.81 3.21
CA GLU A 89 -27.00 14.79 2.12
C GLU A 89 -27.85 14.25 0.96
N PHE A 90 -27.61 13.00 0.56
CA PHE A 90 -28.34 12.35 -0.52
C PHE A 90 -29.84 12.23 -0.20
N LEU A 91 -30.21 11.80 1.01
CA LEU A 91 -31.60 11.71 1.44
C LEU A 91 -32.29 13.08 1.51
N HIS A 92 -31.58 14.14 1.93
CA HIS A 92 -32.10 15.51 1.92
C HIS A 92 -32.49 15.94 0.52
N PHE A 93 -31.60 15.75 -0.45
CA PHE A 93 -31.87 16.09 -1.85
C PHE A 93 -32.97 15.22 -2.46
N LEU A 94 -33.07 13.94 -2.10
CA LEU A 94 -34.18 13.09 -2.54
C LEU A 94 -35.54 13.60 -2.05
N LYS A 95 -35.66 13.97 -0.76
CA LYS A 95 -36.90 14.55 -0.21
C LYS A 95 -37.26 15.87 -0.90
N LYS A 96 -36.26 16.69 -1.22
CA LYS A 96 -36.44 17.95 -1.94
C LYS A 96 -36.92 17.74 -3.37
N MET A 97 -36.43 16.69 -4.05
CA MET A 97 -36.87 16.29 -5.39
C MET A 97 -38.33 15.81 -5.41
N GLU A 98 -38.83 15.28 -4.30
CA GLU A 98 -40.23 14.88 -4.15
C GLU A 98 -41.17 16.09 -4.02
N GLY A 99 -40.65 17.26 -3.62
CA GLY A 99 -41.42 18.48 -3.47
C GLY A 99 -42.07 18.98 -4.77
N PRO A 100 -43.27 19.61 -4.70
CA PRO A 100 -43.91 20.20 -5.86
C PRO A 100 -43.05 21.33 -6.44
N GLY A 101 -42.87 21.35 -7.76
CA GLY A 101 -42.12 22.40 -8.46
C GLY A 101 -40.61 22.21 -8.53
N TRP A 102 -40.08 21.04 -8.14
CA TRP A 102 -38.66 20.73 -8.30
C TRP A 102 -38.19 20.87 -9.75
N LYS A 103 -37.02 21.51 -9.92
CA LYS A 103 -36.28 21.61 -11.19
C LYS A 103 -34.82 21.26 -10.92
N TRP A 104 -34.22 20.51 -11.85
CA TRP A 104 -32.79 20.19 -11.81
C TRP A 104 -31.96 21.47 -11.87
N SER A 105 -31.20 21.75 -10.81
CA SER A 105 -30.20 22.80 -10.78
C SER A 105 -28.85 22.29 -11.30
N LYS A 106 -27.92 23.20 -11.58
CA LYS A 106 -26.54 22.85 -11.97
C LYS A 106 -25.73 22.22 -10.83
N GLU A 107 -26.24 22.32 -9.60
CA GLU A 107 -25.66 21.76 -8.37
C GLU A 107 -25.82 20.23 -8.25
N CYS A 108 -26.63 19.62 -9.12
CA CYS A 108 -27.01 18.22 -9.04
C CYS A 108 -26.73 17.47 -10.35
N ASP A 109 -26.05 16.33 -10.27
CA ASP A 109 -25.93 15.41 -11.41
C ASP A 109 -27.18 14.53 -11.53
N ARG A 110 -28.09 14.94 -12.42
CA ARG A 110 -29.31 14.18 -12.74
C ARG A 110 -29.02 12.73 -13.10
N LYS A 111 -28.02 12.46 -13.94
CA LYS A 111 -27.77 11.12 -14.47
C LYS A 111 -27.30 10.20 -13.35
N LEU A 112 -26.45 10.71 -12.46
CA LEU A 112 -25.91 9.93 -11.37
C LEU A 112 -26.98 9.57 -10.33
N ILE A 113 -27.84 10.53 -9.96
CA ILE A 113 -28.92 10.29 -8.99
C ILE A 113 -29.97 9.33 -9.55
N CYS A 114 -30.41 9.50 -10.80
CA CYS A 114 -31.35 8.58 -11.42
C CYS A 114 -30.80 7.13 -11.45
N LYS A 115 -29.48 6.95 -11.63
CA LYS A 115 -28.86 5.62 -11.60
C LYS A 115 -28.91 5.00 -10.20
N VAL A 116 -28.53 5.74 -9.16
CA VAL A 116 -28.57 5.22 -7.78
C VAL A 116 -29.98 4.85 -7.38
N VAL A 117 -30.98 5.68 -7.71
CA VAL A 117 -32.39 5.39 -7.40
C VAL A 117 -32.89 4.17 -8.17
N ALA A 118 -32.51 4.03 -9.45
CA ALA A 118 -32.86 2.87 -10.24
C ALA A 118 -32.22 1.58 -9.70
N ASP A 119 -30.93 1.62 -9.36
CA ASP A 119 -30.22 0.50 -8.72
C ASP A 119 -30.85 0.17 -7.36
N ALA A 120 -31.15 1.17 -6.52
CA ALA A 120 -31.82 0.98 -5.24
C ALA A 120 -33.21 0.34 -5.36
N LYS A 121 -33.98 0.70 -6.40
CA LYS A 121 -35.27 0.06 -6.70
C LYS A 121 -35.08 -1.40 -7.08
N ILE A 122 -34.14 -1.70 -7.96
CA ILE A 122 -33.85 -3.06 -8.43
C ILE A 122 -33.33 -3.93 -7.28
N THR A 123 -32.46 -3.41 -6.42
CA THR A 123 -31.86 -4.14 -5.29
C THR A 123 -32.69 -4.09 -4.02
N SER A 124 -33.93 -3.60 -4.08
CA SER A 124 -34.81 -3.50 -2.91
C SER A 124 -35.16 -4.88 -2.30
N TRP A 125 -35.13 -5.94 -3.11
CA TRP A 125 -35.30 -7.33 -2.65
C TRP A 125 -34.21 -7.74 -1.65
N PHE A 126 -33.02 -7.14 -1.72
CA PHE A 126 -31.93 -7.43 -0.79
C PHE A 126 -32.21 -6.93 0.63
N ASN A 127 -33.20 -6.06 0.85
CA ASN A 127 -33.58 -5.67 2.21
C ASN A 127 -34.51 -6.69 2.87
N GLN A 128 -35.06 -7.62 2.09
CA GLN A 128 -35.84 -8.73 2.64
C GLN A 128 -34.85 -9.74 3.19
N ASN A 129 -35.11 -10.27 4.40
CA ASN A 129 -34.25 -11.25 5.03
C ASN A 129 -33.99 -12.40 4.06
N ILE A 130 -32.73 -12.58 3.65
CA ILE A 130 -32.31 -13.65 2.74
C ILE A 130 -32.71 -15.02 3.31
N THR A 131 -32.70 -15.15 4.63
CA THR A 131 -33.07 -16.36 5.37
C THR A 131 -34.56 -16.72 5.31
N THR A 132 -35.46 -15.79 4.97
CA THR A 132 -36.90 -16.05 4.90
C THR A 132 -37.45 -16.10 3.48
N THR A 133 -36.70 -15.64 2.48
CA THR A 133 -37.16 -15.53 1.08
C THR A 133 -36.77 -16.71 0.20
N THR A 134 -35.70 -17.45 0.53
CA THR A 134 -35.46 -18.73 -0.13
C THR A 134 -36.44 -19.76 0.41
N LYS A 135 -37.43 -20.16 -0.40
CA LYS A 135 -38.27 -21.36 -0.16
C LYS A 135 -37.46 -22.66 -0.07
N GLU A 136 -36.14 -22.59 -0.17
CA GLU A 136 -35.21 -23.67 0.07
C GLU A 136 -34.90 -23.71 1.57
N GLU A 137 -35.37 -24.75 2.24
CA GLU A 137 -35.12 -25.05 3.67
C GLU A 137 -33.61 -25.05 4.03
N ASN A 138 -32.73 -25.05 3.03
CA ASN A 138 -31.28 -25.15 3.15
C ASN A 138 -30.56 -23.80 3.34
N GLY A 139 -31.19 -22.65 3.06
CA GLY A 139 -30.49 -21.36 3.06
C GLY A 139 -30.01 -20.90 4.45
N ALA A 140 -30.91 -20.92 5.44
CA ALA A 140 -30.58 -20.60 6.82
C ALA A 140 -29.62 -21.63 7.45
N GLU A 141 -29.77 -22.91 7.07
CA GLU A 141 -28.84 -23.96 7.47
C GLU A 141 -27.44 -23.74 6.88
N LEU A 142 -27.34 -23.33 5.61
CA LEU A 142 -26.09 -23.03 4.94
C LEU A 142 -25.36 -21.85 5.60
N VAL A 143 -26.09 -20.76 5.88
CA VAL A 143 -25.57 -19.58 6.59
C VAL A 143 -24.98 -19.99 7.94
N LYS A 144 -25.69 -20.84 8.68
CA LYS A 144 -25.25 -21.36 9.98
C LYS A 144 -24.08 -22.33 9.86
N LYS A 145 -24.08 -23.20 8.86
CA LYS A 145 -23.07 -24.24 8.64
C LYS A 145 -21.74 -23.67 8.14
N ILE A 146 -21.78 -22.70 7.24
CA ILE A 146 -20.59 -22.03 6.69
C ILE A 146 -20.08 -20.96 7.66
N GLY A 147 -20.93 -20.44 8.55
CA GLY A 147 -20.51 -19.38 9.47
C GLY A 147 -20.46 -18.00 8.79
N ILE A 148 -21.45 -17.68 7.95
CA ILE A 148 -21.53 -16.38 7.25
C ILE A 148 -21.83 -15.29 8.29
N VAL A 149 -21.06 -14.20 8.23
CA VAL A 149 -21.15 -13.04 9.12
C VAL A 149 -21.81 -11.87 8.40
N VAL A 150 -21.39 -11.56 7.17
CA VAL A 150 -21.93 -10.46 6.38
C VAL A 150 -22.18 -10.93 4.95
N ALA A 151 -23.33 -10.60 4.37
CA ALA A 151 -23.53 -10.66 2.92
C ALA A 151 -23.65 -9.23 2.39
N PHE A 152 -23.02 -8.95 1.25
CA PHE A 152 -22.98 -7.61 0.69
C PHE A 152 -23.16 -7.60 -0.83
N MET A 153 -23.58 -6.45 -1.34
CA MET A 153 -23.64 -6.16 -2.76
C MET A 153 -23.20 -4.73 -3.02
N ALA A 154 -22.41 -4.51 -4.07
CA ALA A 154 -22.13 -3.19 -4.59
C ALA A 154 -22.52 -3.10 -6.06
N THR A 155 -23.11 -1.98 -6.42
CA THR A 155 -23.58 -1.69 -7.77
C THR A 155 -22.64 -0.70 -8.48
N HIS A 156 -22.73 -0.66 -9.80
CA HIS A 156 -21.93 0.27 -10.59
C HIS A 156 -22.25 1.77 -10.34
N SER A 157 -23.39 2.10 -9.71
CA SER A 157 -23.80 3.47 -9.38
C SER A 157 -23.20 3.99 -8.07
N GLY A 158 -22.34 3.21 -7.41
CA GLY A 158 -21.75 3.57 -6.12
C GLY A 158 -22.62 3.21 -4.92
N LEU A 159 -23.75 2.51 -5.10
CA LEU A 159 -24.58 2.02 -3.99
C LEU A 159 -24.06 0.68 -3.49
N THR A 160 -23.80 0.59 -2.20
CA THR A 160 -23.43 -0.64 -1.49
C THR A 160 -24.51 -0.98 -0.45
N ARG A 161 -24.89 -2.25 -0.35
CA ARG A 161 -25.82 -2.76 0.67
C ARG A 161 -25.20 -3.96 1.36
N TRP A 162 -25.49 -4.14 2.64
CA TRP A 162 -25.06 -5.32 3.38
C TRP A 162 -26.13 -5.82 4.35
N GLN A 163 -26.01 -7.07 4.75
CA GLN A 163 -26.83 -7.72 5.76
C GLN A 163 -25.91 -8.44 6.72
N ASP A 164 -26.13 -8.16 8.01
CA ASP A 164 -25.38 -8.78 9.09
C ASP A 164 -26.13 -10.02 9.59
N PHE A 165 -25.40 -11.12 9.72
CA PHE A 165 -25.86 -12.38 10.26
C PHE A 165 -25.12 -12.64 11.57
N PRO A 166 -25.57 -12.03 12.69
CA PRO A 166 -24.93 -12.25 13.96
C PRO A 166 -25.04 -13.72 14.32
N GLN A 167 -23.90 -14.40 14.37
CA GLN A 167 -23.77 -15.68 15.03
C GLN A 167 -23.85 -15.35 16.54
N ASN A 168 -24.45 -16.21 17.38
CA ASN A 168 -24.59 -15.99 18.84
C ASN A 168 -23.25 -15.99 19.62
N ILE A 169 -22.19 -15.48 19.01
CA ILE A 169 -20.86 -15.28 19.55
C ILE A 169 -20.89 -13.89 20.18
N ASN A 170 -20.87 -13.81 21.51
CA ASN A 170 -20.70 -12.56 22.25
C ASN A 170 -19.41 -11.88 21.77
N THR A 171 -19.53 -10.95 20.83
CA THR A 171 -18.42 -10.14 20.33
C THR A 171 -18.74 -8.67 20.58
N SER A 172 -18.67 -8.33 21.86
CA SER A 172 -18.36 -6.98 22.28
C SER A 172 -16.93 -6.65 21.82
N GLU A 173 -16.82 -5.67 20.91
CA GLU A 173 -15.72 -4.70 20.74
C GLU A 173 -14.78 -4.75 19.52
N HIS A 174 -14.70 -5.79 18.67
CA HIS A 174 -13.58 -5.83 17.69
C HIS A 174 -13.88 -6.24 16.23
N GLU A 175 -15.15 -6.42 15.81
CA GLU A 175 -15.42 -6.55 14.37
C GLU A 175 -15.47 -5.15 13.74
N PRO A 176 -14.57 -4.82 12.78
CA PRO A 176 -14.61 -3.52 12.14
C PRO A 176 -15.91 -3.40 11.35
N ASN A 177 -16.67 -2.35 11.62
CA ASN A 177 -17.93 -2.07 10.92
C ASN A 177 -17.72 -2.16 9.41
N PHE A 178 -18.42 -3.08 8.74
CA PHE A 178 -18.33 -3.30 7.29
C PHE A 178 -18.45 -1.99 6.50
N GLN A 179 -19.35 -1.11 6.95
CA GLN A 179 -19.56 0.25 6.42
C GLN A 179 -18.29 1.10 6.35
N LEU A 180 -17.44 1.05 7.38
CA LEU A 180 -16.26 1.93 7.45
C LEU A 180 -15.12 1.43 6.57
N LEU A 181 -15.01 0.11 6.39
CA LEU A 181 -13.99 -0.51 5.56
C LEU A 181 -14.37 -0.53 4.07
N HIS A 182 -15.65 -0.72 3.75
CA HIS A 182 -16.13 -0.99 2.40
C HIS A 182 -17.23 -0.02 1.95
N ASN A 183 -16.91 1.27 1.86
CA ASN A 183 -17.82 2.31 1.37
C ASN A 183 -17.58 2.76 -0.07
N LYS A 184 -16.53 2.27 -0.76
CA LYS A 184 -16.14 2.81 -2.08
C LYS A 184 -16.68 2.03 -3.27
N ALA A 185 -17.61 1.09 -3.07
CA ALA A 185 -18.29 0.34 -4.13
C ALA A 185 -17.35 -0.14 -5.26
N ILE A 186 -17.34 0.53 -6.43
CA ILE A 186 -16.54 0.13 -7.60
C ILE A 186 -15.01 0.27 -7.42
N ASP A 187 -14.59 1.10 -6.47
CA ASP A 187 -13.18 1.35 -6.17
C ASP A 187 -12.60 0.33 -5.18
N GLU A 188 -13.45 -0.49 -4.60
CA GLU A 188 -13.05 -1.60 -3.75
C GLU A 188 -12.25 -2.65 -4.52
N ILE A 189 -11.23 -3.22 -3.86
CA ILE A 189 -10.35 -4.23 -4.46
C ILE A 189 -11.14 -5.48 -4.84
N TRP A 190 -12.05 -5.95 -3.96
CA TRP A 190 -12.86 -7.12 -4.24
C TRP A 190 -13.82 -6.90 -5.42
N TYR A 191 -14.34 -5.68 -5.62
CA TYR A 191 -15.18 -5.36 -6.76
C TYR A 191 -14.40 -5.48 -8.06
N ARG A 192 -13.25 -4.80 -8.13
CA ARG A 192 -12.38 -4.80 -9.31
C ARG A 192 -11.86 -6.19 -9.64
N ARG A 193 -11.45 -6.96 -8.61
CA ARG A 193 -10.99 -8.35 -8.77
C ARG A 193 -12.10 -9.25 -9.30
N ALA A 194 -13.30 -9.20 -8.73
CA ALA A 194 -14.42 -10.03 -9.17
C ALA A 194 -14.81 -9.76 -10.63
N VAL A 195 -14.83 -8.49 -11.06
CA VAL A 195 -15.12 -8.11 -12.45
C VAL A 195 -14.08 -8.67 -13.41
N GLU A 196 -12.78 -8.54 -13.09
CA GLU A 196 -11.70 -9.04 -13.94
C GLU A 196 -11.68 -10.58 -14.01
N HIS A 197 -11.90 -11.26 -12.88
CA HIS A 197 -11.94 -12.73 -12.81
C HIS A 197 -13.12 -13.34 -13.58
N HIS A 198 -14.27 -12.68 -13.60
CA HIS A 198 -15.42 -13.16 -14.36
C HIS A 198 -15.13 -13.24 -15.87
N TYR A 199 -14.20 -12.42 -16.37
CA TYR A 199 -13.75 -12.50 -17.76
C TYR A 199 -12.71 -13.59 -18.03
N VAL A 200 -12.14 -14.19 -16.99
CA VAL A 200 -11.33 -15.41 -17.10
C VAL A 200 -12.26 -16.61 -17.15
N ASP A 201 -13.21 -16.68 -16.21
CA ASP A 201 -14.24 -17.70 -16.14
C ASP A 201 -15.49 -17.12 -15.47
N SER A 202 -16.64 -17.25 -16.13
CA SER A 202 -17.91 -16.70 -15.64
C SER A 202 -18.43 -17.39 -14.38
N SER A 203 -17.95 -18.60 -14.09
CA SER A 203 -18.37 -19.40 -12.94
C SER A 203 -17.48 -19.22 -11.70
N ASN A 204 -16.38 -18.49 -11.83
CA ASN A 204 -15.40 -18.35 -10.76
C ASN A 204 -15.87 -17.42 -9.63
N PHE A 205 -15.60 -17.83 -8.41
CA PHE A 205 -15.65 -17.00 -7.21
C PHE A 205 -14.25 -16.55 -6.82
N VAL A 206 -14.14 -15.31 -6.33
CA VAL A 206 -12.87 -14.74 -5.86
C VAL A 206 -12.85 -14.79 -4.34
N TYR A 207 -11.92 -15.58 -3.81
CA TYR A 207 -11.64 -15.71 -2.38
C TYR A 207 -10.46 -14.84 -1.99
N ALA A 208 -10.56 -14.15 -0.86
CA ALA A 208 -9.51 -13.28 -0.35
C ALA A 208 -9.50 -13.27 1.18
N VAL A 209 -8.31 -13.30 1.75
CA VAL A 209 -8.05 -13.06 3.18
C VAL A 209 -7.33 -11.72 3.33
N PRO A 210 -7.49 -11.00 4.46
CA PRO A 210 -6.64 -9.87 4.82
C PRO A 210 -5.16 -10.27 4.88
N HIS A 211 -4.26 -9.29 4.80
CA HIS A 211 -2.82 -9.55 4.78
C HIS A 211 -2.25 -9.65 6.20
N ASP A 212 -1.20 -10.47 6.38
CA ASP A 212 -0.38 -10.60 7.60
C ASP A 212 -1.20 -10.83 8.89
N VAL A 213 -2.24 -11.67 8.82
CA VAL A 213 -3.14 -11.87 9.96
C VAL A 213 -2.57 -12.86 10.98
N GLY A 214 -1.94 -13.94 10.52
CA GLY A 214 -1.52 -15.04 11.37
C GLY A 214 -2.70 -15.76 12.04
N ASN A 215 -2.48 -16.32 13.24
CA ASN A 215 -3.50 -17.06 13.99
C ASN A 215 -4.44 -16.14 14.79
N SER A 216 -5.22 -15.32 14.10
CA SER A 216 -6.34 -14.61 14.72
C SER A 216 -7.62 -15.43 14.61
N SER A 217 -8.32 -15.61 15.74
CA SER A 217 -9.58 -16.37 15.82
C SER A 217 -10.73 -15.73 15.04
N HIS A 218 -10.63 -14.43 14.71
CA HIS A 218 -11.65 -13.66 14.00
C HIS A 218 -11.27 -13.36 12.54
N THR A 219 -10.43 -14.20 11.94
CA THR A 219 -10.09 -14.12 10.51
C THR A 219 -11.33 -14.34 9.64
N LEU A 220 -11.65 -13.35 8.80
CA LEU A 220 -12.75 -13.41 7.83
C LEU A 220 -12.21 -13.65 6.42
N VAL A 221 -12.84 -14.58 5.71
CA VAL A 221 -12.61 -14.82 4.28
C VAL A 221 -13.68 -14.07 3.50
N THR A 222 -13.27 -13.21 2.58
CA THR A 222 -14.18 -12.51 1.67
C THR A 222 -14.32 -13.28 0.37
N VAL A 223 -15.56 -13.62 0.01
CA VAL A 223 -15.91 -14.21 -1.28
C VAL A 223 -16.65 -13.17 -2.10
N SER A 224 -16.28 -13.02 -3.37
CA SER A 224 -16.91 -12.06 -4.28
C SER A 224 -17.14 -12.66 -5.67
N HIS A 225 -18.24 -12.26 -6.29
CA HIS A 225 -18.65 -12.69 -7.63
C HIS A 225 -19.34 -11.55 -8.37
N ALA A 226 -18.97 -11.34 -9.62
CA ALA A 226 -19.49 -10.26 -10.44
C ALA A 226 -20.69 -10.71 -11.28
N ILE A 227 -21.75 -9.90 -11.24
CA ILE A 227 -22.98 -10.08 -12.02
C ILE A 227 -22.89 -9.19 -13.25
N PHE A 228 -23.04 -9.81 -14.43
CA PHE A 228 -23.02 -9.10 -15.70
C PHE A 228 -24.41 -9.08 -16.33
N LYS A 229 -24.72 -7.97 -17.00
CA LYS A 229 -25.85 -7.88 -17.90
C LYS A 229 -25.36 -8.08 -19.34
N GLU A 230 -25.98 -9.03 -20.00
CA GLU A 230 -25.73 -9.34 -21.41
C GLU A 230 -26.92 -8.88 -22.26
N ASP A 231 -26.62 -8.19 -23.36
CA ASP A 231 -27.57 -7.73 -24.37
C ASP A 231 -27.00 -8.03 -25.76
N GLY A 232 -27.36 -9.19 -26.31
CA GLY A 232 -26.77 -9.73 -27.53
C GLY A 232 -25.27 -9.98 -27.37
N THR A 233 -24.45 -9.25 -28.11
CA THR A 233 -22.98 -9.34 -28.06
C THR A 233 -22.35 -8.39 -27.02
N LYS A 234 -23.14 -7.53 -26.38
CA LYS A 234 -22.66 -6.55 -25.41
C LYS A 234 -22.76 -7.11 -24.00
N LYS A 235 -21.69 -6.95 -23.23
CA LYS A 235 -21.61 -7.36 -21.83
C LYS A 235 -21.10 -6.19 -20.98
N ALA A 236 -21.73 -5.95 -19.85
CA ALA A 236 -21.30 -4.93 -18.88
C ALA A 236 -21.53 -5.39 -17.44
N PRO A 237 -20.63 -5.06 -16.49
CA PRO A 237 -20.81 -5.39 -15.08
C PRO A 237 -21.96 -4.57 -14.50
N ALA A 238 -22.89 -5.24 -13.81
CA ALA A 238 -24.05 -4.61 -13.19
C ALA A 238 -23.81 -4.37 -11.70
N ALA A 239 -23.39 -5.43 -11.01
CA ALA A 239 -23.13 -5.43 -9.58
C ALA A 239 -22.12 -6.51 -9.25
N VAL A 240 -21.53 -6.44 -8.07
CA VAL A 240 -20.73 -7.51 -7.47
C VAL A 240 -21.40 -7.87 -6.16
N VAL A 241 -21.63 -9.16 -5.96
CA VAL A 241 -22.19 -9.73 -4.73
C VAL A 241 -21.09 -10.51 -4.02
N GLY A 242 -21.19 -10.57 -2.70
CA GLY A 242 -20.22 -11.28 -1.91
C GLY A 242 -20.70 -11.56 -0.50
N TYR A 243 -19.91 -12.35 0.22
CA TYR A 243 -20.13 -12.61 1.63
C TYR A 243 -18.82 -12.83 2.35
N GLN A 244 -18.82 -12.57 3.65
CA GLN A 244 -17.72 -12.81 4.57
C GLN A 244 -18.12 -13.92 5.55
N PHE A 245 -17.21 -14.84 5.78
CA PHE A 245 -17.42 -15.96 6.70
C PHE A 245 -16.13 -16.29 7.45
N TYR A 246 -16.24 -16.98 8.58
CA TYR A 246 -15.08 -17.32 9.40
C TYR A 246 -14.14 -18.30 8.68
N HIS A 247 -12.85 -17.97 8.66
CA HIS A 247 -11.80 -18.83 8.10
C HIS A 247 -11.79 -20.23 8.71
N LYS A 248 -12.08 -20.35 10.01
CA LYS A 248 -12.17 -21.63 10.72
C LYS A 248 -13.10 -22.64 10.05
N ALA A 249 -14.24 -22.19 9.51
CA ALA A 249 -15.18 -23.09 8.83
C ALA A 249 -14.59 -23.62 7.52
N LEU A 250 -13.86 -22.78 6.78
CA LEU A 250 -13.14 -23.18 5.58
C LEU A 250 -12.00 -24.16 5.89
N TYR A 251 -11.23 -23.88 6.93
CA TYR A 251 -10.16 -24.75 7.42
C TYR A 251 -10.70 -26.14 7.80
N GLN A 252 -11.79 -26.21 8.57
CA GLN A 252 -12.41 -27.49 8.95
C GLN A 252 -12.91 -28.29 7.73
N LEU A 253 -13.48 -27.61 6.74
CA LEU A 253 -13.88 -28.24 5.48
C LEU A 253 -12.66 -28.78 4.73
N PHE A 254 -11.59 -27.99 4.66
CA PHE A 254 -10.33 -28.39 4.03
C PHE A 254 -9.73 -29.63 4.70
N THR A 255 -9.52 -29.61 6.02
CA THR A 255 -8.97 -30.75 6.78
C THR A 255 -9.81 -32.00 6.61
N LYS A 256 -11.14 -31.88 6.59
CA LYS A 256 -12.04 -33.03 6.39
C LYS A 256 -11.88 -33.66 4.99
N ILE A 257 -11.67 -32.83 3.97
CA ILE A 257 -11.46 -33.30 2.60
C ILE A 257 -10.07 -33.90 2.45
N THR A 258 -9.04 -33.28 3.01
CA THR A 258 -7.65 -33.70 2.82
C THR A 258 -7.21 -34.86 3.70
N SER A 259 -7.93 -35.15 4.79
CA SER A 259 -7.69 -36.33 5.63
C SER A 259 -8.27 -37.62 5.05
N SER A 260 -9.23 -37.55 4.11
CA SER A 260 -9.89 -38.71 3.54
C SER A 260 -9.66 -38.82 2.03
N CYS A 261 -9.30 -40.01 1.55
CA CYS A 261 -9.04 -40.26 0.13
C CYS A 261 -10.23 -40.86 -0.63
N GLY A 262 -11.43 -40.80 -0.06
CA GLY A 262 -12.62 -41.43 -0.63
C GLY A 262 -12.43 -42.94 -0.84
N ASP A 263 -12.74 -43.42 -2.04
CA ASP A 263 -12.72 -44.85 -2.40
C ASP A 263 -11.34 -45.39 -2.83
N MET A 264 -10.32 -44.54 -2.93
CA MET A 264 -8.96 -44.97 -3.32
C MET A 264 -8.04 -45.14 -2.10
N PRO A 265 -7.26 -46.24 -2.02
CA PRO A 265 -6.28 -46.40 -0.95
C PRO A 265 -5.10 -45.43 -1.16
N CYS A 266 -5.03 -44.39 -0.35
CA CYS A 266 -3.90 -43.48 -0.29
C CYS A 266 -2.82 -43.94 0.69
N LYS A 267 -1.57 -43.75 0.31
CA LYS A 267 -0.41 -43.99 1.21
C LYS A 267 -0.15 -42.84 2.17
N ARG A 268 -0.51 -41.60 1.79
CA ARG A 268 -0.22 -40.35 2.53
C ARG A 268 -1.37 -39.36 2.35
N THR A 269 -1.64 -38.59 3.38
CA THR A 269 -2.67 -37.54 3.43
C THR A 269 -2.07 -36.24 3.98
N CYS A 270 -2.75 -35.11 3.83
CA CYS A 270 -2.27 -33.84 4.40
C CYS A 270 -2.29 -33.80 5.94
N GLU A 271 -2.87 -34.81 6.60
CA GLU A 271 -2.77 -34.95 8.05
C GLU A 271 -1.39 -35.46 8.49
N SER A 272 -0.62 -36.07 7.57
CA SER A 272 0.75 -36.50 7.87
C SER A 272 1.74 -35.32 7.81
N GLU A 273 2.67 -35.26 8.77
CA GLU A 273 3.73 -34.22 8.82
C GLU A 273 4.71 -34.27 7.64
N GLU A 274 4.66 -35.34 6.83
CA GLU A 274 5.47 -35.49 5.62
C GLU A 274 5.03 -34.56 4.48
N LEU A 275 3.76 -34.16 4.46
CA LEU A 275 3.17 -33.30 3.44
C LEU A 275 2.75 -31.97 4.07
N HIS A 276 3.00 -30.89 3.36
CA HIS A 276 2.55 -29.56 3.71
C HIS A 276 1.58 -29.07 2.64
N CYS A 277 0.32 -28.93 3.00
CA CYS A 277 -0.77 -28.64 2.09
C CYS A 277 -1.26 -27.21 2.28
N VAL A 278 -1.11 -26.40 1.23
CA VAL A 278 -1.47 -24.98 1.27
C VAL A 278 -2.39 -24.61 0.11
N ILE A 279 -3.33 -23.72 0.38
CA ILE A 279 -4.17 -23.11 -0.65
C ILE A 279 -3.72 -21.67 -0.85
N LEU A 280 -3.36 -21.34 -2.09
CA LEU A 280 -2.87 -20.03 -2.49
C LEU A 280 -3.91 -19.28 -3.32
N ASP A 281 -3.96 -17.97 -3.10
CA ASP A 281 -4.67 -16.98 -3.93
C ASP A 281 -3.95 -16.80 -5.28
N ASP A 282 -4.61 -16.18 -6.26
CA ASP A 282 -4.04 -15.84 -7.57
C ASP A 282 -2.83 -14.90 -7.51
N ASN A 283 -2.61 -14.24 -6.36
CA ASN A 283 -1.45 -13.40 -6.09
C ASN A 283 -0.39 -14.07 -5.21
N GLY A 284 -0.49 -15.38 -4.91
CA GLY A 284 0.51 -16.11 -4.12
C GLY A 284 0.43 -15.88 -2.61
N TYR A 285 -0.73 -15.41 -2.11
CA TYR A 285 -0.99 -15.31 -0.67
C TYR A 285 -1.63 -16.58 -0.13
N VAL A 286 -1.22 -17.01 1.05
CA VAL A 286 -1.76 -18.19 1.73
C VAL A 286 -3.15 -17.89 2.25
N ILE A 287 -4.14 -18.65 1.79
CA ILE A 287 -5.53 -18.60 2.26
C ILE A 287 -5.73 -19.64 3.36
N ILE A 288 -5.25 -20.86 3.15
CA ILE A 288 -5.28 -21.96 4.13
C ILE A 288 -3.91 -22.62 4.14
N SER A 289 -3.44 -22.94 5.34
CA SER A 289 -2.26 -23.76 5.57
C SER A 289 -2.54 -24.68 6.75
N ASP A 290 -1.79 -25.78 6.86
CA ASP A 290 -1.77 -26.65 8.03
C ASP A 290 -1.38 -25.88 9.31
N ASN A 291 -0.53 -24.85 9.16
CA ASN A 291 -0.20 -23.92 10.22
C ASN A 291 -1.00 -22.62 10.08
N LEU A 292 -1.86 -22.34 11.07
CA LEU A 292 -2.72 -21.15 11.06
C LEU A 292 -1.94 -19.82 11.06
N GLN A 293 -0.69 -19.81 11.53
CA GLN A 293 0.16 -18.61 11.55
C GLN A 293 0.57 -18.12 10.16
N GLU A 294 0.51 -18.98 9.15
CA GLU A 294 0.90 -18.63 7.77
C GLU A 294 -0.22 -17.92 7.01
N THR A 295 -1.43 -17.89 7.57
CA THR A 295 -2.62 -17.31 6.93
C THR A 295 -2.42 -15.82 6.64
N GLY A 296 -2.64 -15.44 5.38
CA GLY A 296 -2.51 -14.06 4.92
C GLY A 296 -1.08 -13.61 4.60
N TYR A 297 -0.07 -14.46 4.83
CA TYR A 297 1.30 -14.21 4.42
C TYR A 297 1.53 -14.57 2.94
N PHE A 298 2.55 -13.95 2.35
CA PHE A 298 3.02 -14.31 1.02
C PHE A 298 3.76 -15.66 1.08
N PHE A 299 3.42 -16.59 0.19
CA PHE A 299 3.96 -17.95 0.23
C PHE A 299 5.48 -18.01 0.12
N GLY A 300 6.12 -17.08 -0.61
CA GLY A 300 7.59 -17.02 -0.69
C GLY A 300 8.29 -16.66 0.62
N LYS A 301 7.57 -16.16 1.64
CA LYS A 301 8.08 -16.02 3.02
C LYS A 301 8.02 -17.33 3.81
N VAL A 302 7.11 -18.22 3.43
CA VAL A 302 6.92 -19.53 4.07
C VAL A 302 7.86 -20.57 3.43
N ARG A 303 7.83 -20.66 2.10
CA ARG A 303 8.67 -21.55 1.29
C ARG A 303 9.18 -20.81 0.06
N SER A 304 10.37 -20.25 0.17
CA SER A 304 10.93 -19.36 -0.87
C SER A 304 11.32 -20.14 -2.12
N ASP A 305 11.90 -21.31 -1.93
CA ASP A 305 12.42 -22.17 -3.00
C ASP A 305 11.33 -22.78 -3.88
N VAL A 306 10.17 -23.12 -3.30
CA VAL A 306 8.99 -23.59 -4.03
C VAL A 306 8.38 -22.43 -4.79
N MET A 307 8.20 -21.26 -4.16
CA MET A 307 7.66 -20.10 -4.85
C MET A 307 8.51 -19.68 -6.05
N HIS A 308 9.84 -19.74 -5.93
CA HIS A 308 10.76 -19.51 -7.04
C HIS A 308 10.54 -20.51 -8.19
N GLN A 309 10.42 -21.81 -7.89
CA GLN A 309 10.14 -22.84 -8.89
C GLN A 309 8.76 -22.68 -9.55
N LEU A 310 7.74 -22.24 -8.80
CA LEU A 310 6.42 -21.93 -9.38
C LEU A 310 6.50 -20.81 -10.42
N VAL A 311 7.42 -19.86 -10.26
CA VAL A 311 7.69 -18.81 -11.25
C VAL A 311 8.47 -19.37 -12.45
N GLU A 312 9.53 -20.16 -12.21
CA GLU A 312 10.32 -20.80 -13.28
C GLU A 312 9.46 -21.73 -14.16
N GLU A 313 8.51 -22.46 -13.56
CA GLU A 313 7.56 -23.31 -14.28
C GLU A 313 6.40 -22.55 -14.95
N GLY A 314 6.35 -21.22 -14.80
CA GLY A 314 5.34 -20.36 -15.41
C GLY A 314 3.95 -20.44 -14.77
N ILE A 315 3.82 -21.00 -13.56
CA ILE A 315 2.55 -21.03 -12.81
C ILE A 315 2.21 -19.62 -12.32
N TYR A 316 3.20 -18.90 -11.80
CA TYR A 316 3.11 -17.49 -11.47
C TYR A 316 3.95 -16.64 -12.41
N ARG A 317 3.46 -15.44 -12.69
CA ARG A 317 4.21 -14.38 -13.36
C ARG A 317 4.57 -13.30 -12.34
N VAL A 318 5.85 -12.97 -12.26
CA VAL A 318 6.35 -11.85 -11.47
C VAL A 318 6.34 -10.55 -12.29
N THR A 319 5.96 -9.45 -11.64
CA THR A 319 5.97 -8.09 -12.20
C THR A 319 6.63 -7.16 -11.20
N THR A 320 7.72 -6.51 -11.60
CA THR A 320 8.39 -5.48 -10.81
C THR A 320 7.60 -4.19 -10.82
N MET A 321 7.32 -3.64 -9.66
CA MET A 321 6.66 -2.34 -9.49
C MET A 321 7.58 -1.41 -8.69
N PHE A 322 7.61 -0.14 -9.11
CA PHE A 322 8.35 0.91 -8.42
C PHE A 322 7.36 1.93 -7.85
N ASP A 323 7.53 2.27 -6.58
CA ASP A 323 6.83 3.35 -5.90
C ASP A 323 7.80 4.50 -5.66
N TYR A 324 7.72 5.53 -6.49
CA TYR A 324 8.54 6.74 -6.43
C TYR A 324 8.04 7.78 -5.41
N GLN A 325 6.95 7.48 -4.70
CA GLN A 325 6.37 8.33 -3.66
C GLN A 325 6.43 7.64 -2.29
N GLY A 326 7.37 6.69 -2.14
CA GLY A 326 7.62 5.98 -0.90
C GLY A 326 8.17 6.90 0.19
N LEU A 327 7.96 6.48 1.44
CA LEU A 327 8.47 7.15 2.62
C LEU A 327 9.49 6.24 3.32
N CYS A 328 10.75 6.69 3.40
CA CYS A 328 11.80 5.98 4.11
C CYS A 328 12.12 6.74 5.40
N PRO A 329 11.99 6.12 6.57
CA PRO A 329 12.44 6.71 7.82
C PRO A 329 13.97 6.56 7.92
N GLU A 330 14.70 7.67 7.86
CA GLU A 330 16.12 7.64 8.22
C GLU A 330 16.29 7.89 9.72
N PRO A 331 17.12 7.11 10.41
CA PRO A 331 17.47 7.38 11.80
C PRO A 331 18.24 8.69 11.86
N ILE A 332 17.74 9.65 12.65
CA ILE A 332 18.50 10.86 12.91
C ILE A 332 19.55 10.51 13.96
N ASP A 333 20.82 10.58 13.57
CA ASP A 333 21.90 10.61 14.54
C ASP A 333 21.69 11.80 15.48
N THR A 334 21.41 11.52 16.76
CA THR A 334 21.29 12.56 17.78
C THR A 334 22.65 13.12 18.17
N ALA A 335 23.47 13.49 17.19
CA ALA A 335 24.63 14.34 17.42
C ALA A 335 24.14 15.78 17.51
N SER A 336 23.89 16.25 18.75
CA SER A 336 23.56 17.65 18.97
C SER A 336 24.67 18.54 18.40
N PRO A 337 24.39 19.46 17.45
CA PRO A 337 25.36 20.45 16.98
C PRO A 337 25.63 21.54 18.02
N ALA A 338 25.11 21.38 19.26
CA ALA A 338 25.43 22.26 20.36
C ALA A 338 26.95 22.28 20.57
N THR A 339 27.53 23.47 20.48
CA THR A 339 28.90 23.74 20.92
C THR A 339 29.03 23.25 22.35
N LYS A 340 29.71 22.12 22.57
CA LYS A 340 30.13 21.71 23.91
C LYS A 340 30.96 22.86 24.45
N ILE A 341 30.43 23.61 25.41
CA ILE A 341 31.17 24.66 26.10
C ILE A 341 32.31 23.94 26.81
N LEU A 342 33.52 24.00 26.23
CA LEU A 342 34.70 23.39 26.80
C LEU A 342 34.97 24.06 28.16
N SER A 343 35.30 23.26 29.18
CA SER A 343 35.49 23.78 30.52
C SER A 343 36.60 24.85 30.55
N PRO A 344 36.48 25.88 31.43
CA PRO A 344 37.51 26.92 31.58
C PRO A 344 38.93 26.36 31.78
N SER A 345 39.06 25.16 32.36
CA SER A 345 40.33 24.46 32.52
C SER A 345 41.00 24.07 31.20
N VAL A 346 40.25 23.74 30.15
CA VAL A 346 40.80 23.40 28.82
C VAL A 346 41.31 24.65 28.12
N HIS A 347 40.62 25.78 28.28
CA HIS A 347 41.10 27.08 27.78
C HIS A 347 42.37 27.53 28.50
N LEU A 348 42.45 27.32 29.82
CA LEU A 348 43.64 27.57 30.60
C LEU A 348 44.83 26.71 30.12
N MET A 349 44.63 25.41 29.90
CA MET A 349 45.68 24.53 29.37
C MET A 349 46.17 24.96 27.99
N LYS A 350 45.28 25.40 27.10
CA LYS A 350 45.67 25.90 25.78
C LYS A 350 46.51 27.18 25.87
N LEU A 351 46.14 28.07 26.79
CA LEU A 351 46.88 29.32 27.02
C LEU A 351 48.26 29.06 27.63
N VAL A 352 48.36 28.11 28.57
CA VAL A 352 49.63 27.64 29.13
C VAL A 352 50.51 27.00 28.05
N ASN A 353 49.95 26.10 27.23
CA ASN A 353 50.69 25.48 26.13
C ASN A 353 51.18 26.50 25.10
N TRP A 354 50.36 27.50 24.78
CA TRP A 354 50.79 28.61 23.91
C TRP A 354 51.91 29.44 24.55
N ALA A 355 51.80 29.76 25.84
CA ALA A 355 52.84 30.52 26.56
C ALA A 355 54.17 29.75 26.61
N ILE A 356 54.13 28.44 26.88
CA ILE A 356 55.31 27.57 26.88
C ILE A 356 55.94 27.52 25.48
N GLY A 357 55.14 27.31 24.43
CA GLY A 357 55.64 27.30 23.05
C GLY A 357 56.30 28.62 22.65
N THR A 358 55.76 29.75 23.11
CA THR A 358 56.31 31.08 22.85
C THR A 358 57.64 31.30 23.61
N ILE A 359 57.73 30.84 24.86
CA ILE A 359 58.97 30.89 25.64
C ILE A 359 60.06 30.00 25.00
N VAL A 360 59.71 28.79 24.55
CA VAL A 360 60.64 27.89 23.84
C VAL A 360 61.13 28.54 22.55
N PHE A 361 60.24 29.17 21.79
CA PHE A 361 60.62 29.91 20.57
C PHE A 361 61.57 31.08 20.87
N PHE A 362 61.31 31.86 21.91
CA PHE A 362 62.19 32.95 22.34
C PHE A 362 63.54 32.45 22.90
N ALA A 363 63.55 31.34 23.65
CA ALA A 363 64.79 30.76 24.15
C ALA A 363 65.67 30.25 23.00
N LYS A 364 65.07 29.65 21.96
CA LYS A 364 65.77 29.26 20.73
C LYS A 364 66.35 30.45 19.96
N SER A 365 65.69 31.61 19.97
CA SER A 365 66.18 32.79 19.24
C SER A 365 67.32 33.54 19.94
N VAL A 366 67.43 33.44 21.27
CA VAL A 366 68.47 34.14 22.07
C VAL A 366 69.72 33.28 22.32
N PHE A 367 69.59 31.95 22.46
CA PHE A 367 70.71 31.05 22.68
C PHE A 367 70.80 29.94 21.61
N PRO A 368 71.08 30.30 20.35
CA PRO A 368 71.04 29.35 19.23
C PRO A 368 72.06 28.21 19.33
N HIS A 369 73.12 28.34 20.14
CA HIS A 369 74.23 27.37 20.20
C HIS A 369 74.29 26.49 21.46
N TYR A 370 73.35 26.64 22.41
CA TYR A 370 73.33 25.82 23.64
C TYR A 370 72.06 24.97 23.81
N LEU A 371 71.09 25.07 22.89
CA LEU A 371 69.74 24.47 23.02
C LEU A 371 69.35 23.57 21.85
N GLU A 372 70.32 22.91 21.21
CA GLU A 372 70.11 21.87 20.18
C GLU A 372 69.66 20.51 20.74
N VAL A 373 69.44 20.37 22.06
CA VAL A 373 69.10 19.08 22.71
C VAL A 373 67.64 18.98 23.18
N LEU A 374 66.77 19.97 22.88
CA LEU A 374 65.33 19.80 23.13
C LEU A 374 64.61 19.33 21.86
N PRO A 375 63.93 18.17 21.89
CA PRO A 375 63.18 17.69 20.74
C PRO A 375 62.12 18.71 20.35
N GLU A 376 61.99 18.88 19.03
CA GLU A 376 60.89 19.56 18.38
C GLU A 376 59.57 18.99 18.93
N THR A 377 58.86 19.77 19.76
CA THR A 377 57.47 19.46 20.09
C THR A 377 56.66 19.72 18.83
N GLU A 378 56.59 18.71 17.95
CA GLU A 378 55.50 18.59 17.01
C GLU A 378 54.21 18.81 17.79
N HIS A 379 53.37 19.70 17.28
CA HIS A 379 52.03 19.88 17.77
C HIS A 379 51.33 18.52 17.77
N LEU A 380 51.24 17.91 18.95
CA LEU A 380 50.42 16.74 19.21
C LEU A 380 48.96 17.16 19.04
N GLY A 381 48.52 17.18 17.79
CA GLY A 381 47.11 17.19 17.43
C GLY A 381 46.53 15.88 17.93
N ASN A 382 46.02 15.89 19.16
CA ASN A 382 45.18 14.81 19.67
C ASN A 382 43.91 14.73 18.82
N HIS A 383 43.99 13.99 17.72
CA HIS A 383 42.86 13.21 17.22
C HIS A 383 42.59 12.12 18.27
N PHE A 384 41.81 12.44 19.29
CA PHE A 384 41.09 11.43 20.05
C PHE A 384 39.91 10.98 19.18
N GLY A 385 40.21 10.16 18.17
CA GLY A 385 39.23 9.25 17.58
C GLY A 385 39.22 8.00 18.42
N SER A 386 38.35 7.95 19.44
CA SER A 386 38.02 6.68 20.09
C SER A 386 37.12 5.90 19.13
N HIS A 387 37.74 5.07 18.29
CA HIS A 387 37.12 3.83 17.83
C HIS A 387 37.02 2.92 19.05
N GLU A 388 35.83 2.81 19.62
CA GLU A 388 35.47 1.63 20.39
C GLU A 388 34.50 0.84 19.51
N ASP A 389 35.07 -0.14 18.80
CA ASP A 389 34.32 -1.17 18.09
C ASP A 389 33.59 -2.02 19.13
N TYR A 390 32.26 -1.90 19.19
CA TYR A 390 31.42 -2.94 19.79
C TYR A 390 30.90 -3.84 18.69
N ASN A 391 31.60 -4.96 18.49
CA ASN A 391 31.05 -6.13 17.82
C ASN A 391 29.92 -6.69 18.68
N ALA A 392 28.68 -6.64 18.18
CA ALA A 392 27.56 -7.39 18.73
C ALA A 392 27.37 -8.66 17.90
N GLU A 393 28.03 -9.74 18.31
CA GLU A 393 27.67 -11.09 17.87
C GLU A 393 26.34 -11.49 18.54
N LEU A 394 25.38 -11.84 17.69
CA LEU A 394 24.05 -12.30 18.05
C LEU A 394 24.14 -13.76 18.53
N HIS A 395 24.05 -13.98 19.85
CA HIS A 395 23.78 -15.29 20.41
C HIS A 395 22.38 -15.34 21.01
N ASP A 396 21.55 -16.15 20.36
CA ASP A 396 20.21 -16.58 20.77
C ASP A 396 20.29 -17.52 21.96
N HIS A 397 19.63 -17.18 23.07
CA HIS A 397 19.17 -18.15 24.06
C HIS A 397 17.91 -17.63 24.76
N THR A 398 16.84 -18.40 24.57
CA THR A 398 15.60 -18.46 25.35
C THR A 398 15.85 -18.62 26.85
N GLU A 399 15.17 -17.84 27.69
CA GLU A 399 14.19 -18.31 28.69
C GLU A 399 13.65 -17.15 29.54
N THR A 400 12.39 -17.30 29.91
CA THR A 400 11.54 -16.47 30.78
C THR A 400 12.14 -16.19 32.16
N GLU A 401 12.20 -14.91 32.57
CA GLU A 401 12.01 -14.47 33.96
C GLU A 401 11.87 -12.92 34.02
N GLU A 402 10.85 -12.43 34.73
CA GLU A 402 10.56 -11.00 34.89
C GLU A 402 11.58 -10.32 35.82
N VAL A 403 12.48 -9.52 35.25
CA VAL A 403 13.40 -8.65 36.01
C VAL A 403 13.01 -7.18 35.79
N ALA A 404 12.81 -6.46 36.90
CA ALA A 404 12.52 -5.03 36.91
C ALA A 404 13.67 -4.25 36.25
N TYR A 405 13.45 -3.81 35.01
CA TYR A 405 14.39 -3.01 34.23
C TYR A 405 14.68 -1.68 34.94
N GLY A 406 15.95 -1.32 35.07
CA GLY A 406 16.36 0.01 35.52
C GLY A 406 15.86 1.08 34.54
N GLU A 407 15.43 2.23 35.06
CA GLU A 407 14.83 3.34 34.29
C GLU A 407 15.65 3.73 33.04
N LYS A 408 16.98 3.59 33.07
CA LYS A 408 17.86 3.82 31.91
C LYS A 408 17.72 2.78 30.80
N GLU A 409 17.70 1.50 31.14
CA GLU A 409 17.55 0.42 30.15
C GLU A 409 16.12 0.42 29.58
N PHE A 410 15.13 0.82 30.39
CA PHE A 410 13.76 1.05 29.91
C PHE A 410 13.74 2.20 28.90
N ILE A 411 14.35 3.34 29.23
CA ILE A 411 14.43 4.48 28.30
C ILE A 411 15.19 4.12 27.02
N GLU A 412 16.26 3.33 27.08
CA GLU A 412 17.02 2.94 25.89
C GLU A 412 16.25 1.95 25.00
N LYS A 413 15.49 1.02 25.61
CA LYS A 413 14.66 0.04 24.90
C LYS A 413 13.36 0.64 24.32
N PHE A 414 12.86 1.74 24.91
CA PHE A 414 11.64 2.44 24.48
C PHE A 414 11.91 3.83 23.90
N ALA A 415 13.17 4.23 23.73
CA ALA A 415 13.53 5.48 23.05
C ALA A 415 13.18 5.33 21.57
N ILE A 416 12.09 5.99 21.17
CA ILE A 416 11.77 6.18 19.76
C ILE A 416 12.94 6.96 19.15
N THR A 417 13.72 6.30 18.29
CA THR A 417 14.69 6.98 17.45
C THR A 417 13.94 8.05 16.67
N LYS A 418 14.35 9.31 16.81
CA LYS A 418 13.74 10.38 16.03
C LYS A 418 14.05 10.07 14.57
N THR A 419 13.03 9.75 13.79
CA THR A 419 13.17 9.51 12.36
C THR A 419 12.64 10.72 11.61
N LYS A 420 13.33 11.07 10.52
CA LYS A 420 12.84 12.08 9.59
C LYS A 420 12.22 11.35 8.40
N PRO A 421 10.94 11.59 8.07
CA PRO A 421 10.35 11.02 6.87
C PRO A 421 10.98 11.68 5.63
N GLU A 422 11.66 10.91 4.80
CA GLU A 422 12.21 11.36 3.52
C GLU A 422 11.57 10.61 2.33
N PRO A 423 11.37 11.28 1.18
CA PRO A 423 10.86 10.62 -0.01
C PRO A 423 11.93 9.69 -0.58
N CYS A 424 11.55 8.45 -0.86
CA CYS A 424 12.43 7.43 -1.42
C CYS A 424 11.70 6.56 -2.44
N ASP A 425 12.49 5.86 -3.24
CA ASP A 425 11.97 4.93 -4.23
C ASP A 425 11.95 3.52 -3.64
N HIS A 426 10.78 2.89 -3.63
CA HIS A 426 10.62 1.49 -3.25
C HIS A 426 10.48 0.61 -4.49
N GLN A 427 11.09 -0.57 -4.46
CA GLN A 427 10.87 -1.65 -5.40
C GLN A 427 10.12 -2.78 -4.72
N MET A 428 9.17 -3.37 -5.44
CA MET A 428 8.36 -4.50 -4.97
C MET A 428 8.08 -5.48 -6.11
N TYR A 429 7.96 -6.76 -5.78
CA TYR A 429 7.73 -7.82 -6.75
C TYR A 429 6.32 -8.40 -6.57
N MET A 430 5.46 -8.14 -7.56
CA MET A 430 4.06 -8.56 -7.53
C MET A 430 3.85 -9.83 -8.32
N TYR A 431 3.00 -10.72 -7.81
CA TYR A 431 2.73 -12.02 -8.42
C TYR A 431 1.32 -12.10 -8.96
N SER A 432 1.17 -12.71 -10.14
CA SER A 432 -0.13 -13.02 -10.74
C SER A 432 -0.13 -14.42 -11.32
N LEU A 433 -1.17 -15.19 -11.02
CA LEU A 433 -1.36 -16.53 -11.55
C LEU A 433 -1.55 -16.49 -13.06
N VAL A 434 -0.89 -17.41 -13.76
CA VAL A 434 -1.06 -17.54 -15.21
C VAL A 434 -2.28 -18.41 -15.49
N HIS A 435 -3.29 -17.83 -16.12
CA HIS A 435 -4.49 -18.55 -16.52
C HIS A 435 -4.27 -19.28 -17.86
N TYR A 436 -4.10 -20.59 -17.79
CA TYR A 436 -4.04 -21.45 -18.97
C TYR A 436 -5.44 -21.88 -19.40
N SER A 437 -5.74 -21.78 -20.70
CA SER A 437 -6.89 -22.44 -21.30
C SER A 437 -6.72 -23.96 -21.25
N GLU A 438 -7.81 -24.73 -21.15
CA GLU A 438 -7.79 -26.20 -21.05
C GLU A 438 -6.85 -26.91 -22.05
N ARG A 439 -6.75 -26.39 -23.27
CA ARG A 439 -5.87 -26.92 -24.34
C ARG A 439 -4.37 -26.79 -24.06
N ASN A 440 -3.97 -25.85 -23.21
CA ASN A 440 -2.58 -25.56 -22.88
C ASN A 440 -2.19 -26.09 -21.48
N ILE A 441 -3.14 -26.65 -20.72
CA ILE A 441 -2.89 -27.18 -19.37
C ILE A 441 -2.00 -28.43 -19.42
N SER A 442 -2.12 -29.25 -20.46
CA SER A 442 -1.28 -30.44 -20.62
C SER A 442 0.22 -30.13 -20.72
N ASN A 443 0.57 -28.94 -21.22
CA ASN A 443 1.95 -28.46 -21.37
C ASN A 443 2.39 -27.52 -20.24
N SER A 444 1.52 -27.22 -19.27
CA SER A 444 1.83 -26.29 -18.17
C SER A 444 2.36 -27.02 -16.93
N GLY A 445 2.95 -26.27 -15.99
CA GLY A 445 3.45 -26.82 -14.73
C GLY A 445 2.39 -27.50 -13.85
N TYR A 446 1.10 -27.33 -14.15
CA TYR A 446 -0.02 -27.93 -13.42
C TYR A 446 -0.14 -29.45 -13.60
N ASN A 447 0.35 -30.02 -14.71
CA ASN A 447 0.21 -31.45 -15.01
C ASN A 447 1.50 -32.27 -14.75
N ARG A 448 2.41 -31.74 -13.93
CA ARG A 448 3.65 -32.41 -13.58
C ARG A 448 3.52 -33.13 -12.24
N SER A 449 4.01 -34.36 -12.16
CA SER A 449 4.08 -35.12 -10.91
C SER A 449 5.20 -34.61 -10.00
N MET A 450 5.12 -34.96 -8.72
CA MET A 450 6.22 -34.77 -7.78
C MET A 450 7.40 -35.66 -8.19
N VAL A 451 8.63 -35.12 -8.13
CA VAL A 451 9.86 -35.89 -8.43
C VAL A 451 10.88 -35.64 -7.33
N ASP A 452 10.98 -36.62 -6.41
CA ASP A 452 11.87 -36.62 -5.24
C ASP A 452 12.02 -35.21 -4.62
N CYS A 453 13.25 -34.75 -4.39
CA CYS A 453 13.54 -33.40 -3.90
C CYS A 453 13.94 -32.41 -5.01
N THR A 454 13.90 -32.82 -6.29
CA THR A 454 14.13 -31.89 -7.42
C THR A 454 12.91 -31.02 -7.67
N ARG A 455 11.72 -31.61 -7.53
CA ARG A 455 10.42 -30.97 -7.61
C ARG A 455 9.56 -31.52 -6.48
N PRO A 456 9.70 -30.95 -5.26
CA PRO A 456 9.07 -31.49 -4.07
C PRO A 456 7.60 -31.09 -3.95
N TYR A 457 6.90 -30.71 -5.02
CA TYR A 457 5.52 -30.24 -4.92
C TYR A 457 4.63 -30.67 -6.09
N ILE A 458 3.32 -30.62 -5.86
CA ILE A 458 2.25 -30.78 -6.85
C ILE A 458 1.33 -29.56 -6.75
N VAL A 459 0.81 -29.11 -7.90
CA VAL A 459 -0.13 -27.99 -7.97
C VAL A 459 -1.41 -28.43 -8.66
N GLN A 460 -2.55 -28.13 -8.05
CA GLN A 460 -3.86 -28.40 -8.62
C GLN A 460 -4.75 -27.16 -8.53
N LYS A 461 -5.40 -26.78 -9.63
CA LYS A 461 -6.37 -25.69 -9.62
C LYS A 461 -7.67 -26.13 -8.94
N VAL A 462 -8.21 -25.28 -8.07
CA VAL A 462 -9.56 -25.47 -7.50
C VAL A 462 -10.59 -24.96 -8.49
N THR A 463 -11.47 -25.84 -8.98
CA THR A 463 -12.48 -25.50 -9.97
C THR A 463 -13.49 -24.47 -9.42
N GLY A 464 -13.95 -23.54 -10.27
CA GLY A 464 -14.89 -22.50 -9.86
C GLY A 464 -14.32 -21.43 -8.91
N SER A 465 -12.99 -21.30 -8.81
CA SER A 465 -12.36 -20.27 -7.96
C SER A 465 -11.04 -19.73 -8.53
N ASN A 466 -10.54 -18.67 -7.91
CA ASN A 466 -9.19 -18.11 -8.10
C ASN A 466 -8.08 -18.91 -7.38
N LEU A 467 -8.41 -19.99 -6.67
CA LEU A 467 -7.50 -20.68 -5.77
C LEU A 467 -6.73 -21.81 -6.45
N ILE A 468 -5.52 -22.06 -5.96
CA ILE A 468 -4.73 -23.27 -6.27
C ILE A 468 -4.37 -24.00 -4.98
N LEU A 469 -4.40 -25.32 -5.03
CA LEU A 469 -3.86 -26.20 -3.99
C LEU A 469 -2.40 -26.53 -4.36
N VAL A 470 -1.49 -26.29 -3.43
CA VAL A 470 -0.09 -26.69 -3.53
C VAL A 470 0.19 -27.68 -2.41
N VAL A 471 0.66 -28.87 -2.78
CA VAL A 471 1.07 -29.91 -1.83
C VAL A 471 2.57 -30.06 -1.94
N VAL A 472 3.28 -29.76 -0.86
CA VAL A 472 4.75 -29.80 -0.77
C VAL A 472 5.18 -30.98 0.08
N ASN A 473 6.22 -31.70 -0.33
CA ASN A 473 6.88 -32.71 0.47
C ASN A 473 7.85 -32.04 1.45
N ASN A 474 7.49 -32.08 2.73
CA ASN A 474 8.22 -31.43 3.80
C ASN A 474 9.51 -32.20 4.19
N LEU A 475 9.68 -33.45 3.73
CA LEU A 475 10.90 -34.22 3.95
C LEU A 475 12.11 -33.67 3.19
N CYS A 476 11.88 -32.85 2.16
CA CYS A 476 12.94 -32.24 1.37
C CYS A 476 13.42 -30.92 2.00
N ARG A 477 14.74 -30.83 2.24
CA ARG A 477 15.37 -29.62 2.75
C ARG A 477 15.14 -28.43 1.80
N GLU A 478 14.86 -27.28 2.40
CA GLU A 478 14.73 -26.02 1.66
C GLU A 478 16.07 -25.65 1.00
N ASN A 479 16.00 -25.24 -0.28
CA ASN A 479 17.19 -24.85 -1.02
C ASN A 479 17.45 -23.34 -0.87
N SER A 480 18.42 -22.98 -0.02
CA SER A 480 18.78 -21.59 0.28
C SER A 480 19.29 -20.77 -0.91
N THR A 481 19.65 -21.40 -2.03
CA THR A 481 20.09 -20.70 -3.25
C THR A 481 18.95 -20.14 -4.08
N ARG A 482 17.73 -20.69 -3.90
CA ARG A 482 16.53 -20.29 -4.65
C ARG A 482 15.63 -19.47 -3.74
N VAL A 483 15.79 -18.15 -3.80
CA VAL A 483 14.98 -17.21 -3.03
C VAL A 483 13.96 -16.56 -3.98
N ALA A 484 12.70 -16.53 -3.57
CA ALA A 484 11.65 -15.79 -4.25
C ALA A 484 11.65 -14.34 -3.77
N ASP A 485 11.50 -13.41 -4.71
CA ASP A 485 11.45 -11.98 -4.40
C ASP A 485 10.20 -11.62 -3.58
N SER A 486 10.34 -10.72 -2.59
CA SER A 486 9.20 -10.35 -1.73
C SER A 486 8.30 -9.28 -2.38
N PRO A 487 6.97 -9.33 -2.15
CA PRO A 487 6.06 -8.23 -2.47
C PRO A 487 6.16 -7.05 -1.49
N ASP A 488 6.96 -7.15 -0.42
CA ASP A 488 7.18 -6.04 0.49
C ASP A 488 8.02 -4.93 -0.18
N PRO A 489 7.75 -3.65 0.13
CA PRO A 489 8.54 -2.55 -0.40
C PRO A 489 9.96 -2.58 0.17
N VAL A 490 10.95 -2.60 -0.72
CA VAL A 490 12.37 -2.49 -0.37
C VAL A 490 12.91 -1.20 -0.98
N GLN A 491 13.67 -0.43 -0.20
CA GLN A 491 14.33 0.78 -0.68
C GLN A 491 15.32 0.45 -1.80
N VAL A 492 15.20 1.19 -2.90
CA VAL A 492 16.14 1.08 -4.03
C VAL A 492 17.40 1.87 -3.70
N ASP A 493 18.54 1.19 -3.66
CA ASP A 493 19.84 1.83 -3.63
C ASP A 493 20.38 1.98 -5.06
N TYR A 494 20.56 3.23 -5.48
CA TYR A 494 21.06 3.57 -6.81
C TYR A 494 22.59 3.59 -6.90
N ASN A 495 23.32 3.40 -5.80
CA ASN A 495 24.78 3.53 -5.70
C ASN A 495 25.33 4.91 -6.16
N MET A 496 24.45 5.89 -6.37
CA MET A 496 24.76 7.25 -6.81
C MET A 496 23.59 8.19 -6.50
N SER A 497 23.79 9.51 -6.65
CA SER A 497 22.68 10.45 -6.51
C SER A 497 21.59 10.19 -7.55
N LEU A 498 20.31 10.33 -7.15
CA LEU A 498 19.16 10.14 -8.04
C LEU A 498 19.22 11.02 -9.30
N ALA A 499 19.79 12.23 -9.18
CA ALA A 499 19.99 13.14 -10.30
C ALA A 499 20.98 12.58 -11.33
N CYS A 500 22.11 12.02 -10.87
CA CYS A 500 23.08 11.34 -11.73
C CYS A 500 22.46 10.09 -12.35
N TYR A 501 21.78 9.27 -11.56
CA TYR A 501 21.11 8.06 -12.07
C TYR A 501 20.13 8.40 -13.19
N ARG A 502 19.29 9.44 -13.00
CA ARG A 502 18.39 9.93 -14.04
C ARG A 502 19.14 10.50 -15.24
N ALA A 503 20.26 11.19 -15.06
CA ALA A 503 21.02 11.73 -16.19
C ALA A 503 21.67 10.64 -17.05
N PHE A 504 22.13 9.54 -16.44
CA PHE A 504 22.82 8.46 -17.16
C PHE A 504 21.88 7.40 -17.74
N TYR A 505 20.79 7.07 -17.05
CA TYR A 505 19.93 5.94 -17.40
C TYR A 505 18.55 6.34 -17.92
N ASN A 506 18.18 7.62 -17.86
CA ASN A 506 16.85 8.07 -18.28
C ASN A 506 16.87 8.80 -19.63
N ASP A 507 16.49 8.06 -20.68
CA ASP A 507 16.32 8.57 -22.05
C ASP A 507 14.87 8.95 -22.39
N PHE A 508 14.03 9.30 -21.39
CA PHE A 508 12.64 9.67 -21.68
C PHE A 508 12.57 10.89 -22.60
N PRO A 509 11.77 10.84 -23.68
CA PRO A 509 11.65 11.94 -24.62
C PRO A 509 11.04 13.16 -23.92
N ARG A 510 11.73 14.30 -24.01
CA ARG A 510 11.26 15.58 -23.48
C ARG A 510 11.11 16.58 -24.62
N ARG A 511 10.03 17.34 -24.59
CA ARG A 511 9.82 18.46 -25.51
C ARG A 511 10.24 19.76 -24.83
N HIS A 512 11.18 20.48 -25.44
CA HIS A 512 11.53 21.82 -24.97
C HIS A 512 10.39 22.81 -25.20
N TYR A 513 10.32 23.83 -24.35
CA TYR A 513 9.39 24.94 -24.52
C TYR A 513 9.65 25.67 -25.85
N MET A 514 8.59 26.20 -26.47
CA MET A 514 8.61 26.65 -27.86
C MET A 514 9.49 27.89 -28.12
N THR A 515 9.82 28.70 -27.10
CA THR A 515 10.71 29.87 -27.24
C THR A 515 11.55 30.12 -25.99
N CYS A 516 12.88 30.07 -26.10
CA CYS A 516 13.79 30.54 -25.06
C CYS A 516 14.22 31.97 -25.37
N ILE A 517 13.77 32.93 -24.56
CA ILE A 517 14.23 34.33 -24.63
C ILE A 517 15.24 34.51 -23.51
N ASN A 518 16.52 34.34 -23.83
CA ASN A 518 17.61 34.39 -22.85
C ASN A 518 18.26 35.77 -22.73
N ARG A 519 17.97 36.69 -23.66
CA ARG A 519 18.53 38.05 -23.67
C ARG A 519 17.52 39.05 -24.21
N HIS A 520 17.52 40.25 -23.63
CA HIS A 520 16.75 41.38 -24.16
C HIS A 520 17.72 42.44 -24.71
N ILE A 521 17.34 43.15 -25.77
CA ILE A 521 18.24 44.12 -26.43
C ILE A 521 18.61 45.31 -25.52
N ASN A 522 17.73 45.66 -24.58
CA ASN A 522 17.95 46.71 -23.57
C ASN A 522 18.60 46.17 -22.28
N GLU A 523 18.94 44.88 -22.20
CA GLU A 523 19.57 44.31 -20.99
C GLU A 523 20.93 44.97 -20.70
N SER A 524 21.65 45.43 -21.74
CA SER A 524 22.89 46.19 -21.62
C SER A 524 22.73 47.59 -20.99
N GLU A 525 21.50 48.11 -20.90
CA GLU A 525 21.22 49.41 -20.28
C GLU A 525 21.12 49.31 -18.74
N ILE A 526 20.98 48.09 -18.21
CA ILE A 526 20.86 47.83 -16.78
C ILE A 526 22.24 47.92 -16.12
N LYS A 527 22.54 49.07 -15.48
CA LYS A 527 23.78 49.32 -14.70
C LYS A 527 23.71 48.80 -13.25
N LEU A 528 22.90 47.79 -12.96
CA LEU A 528 22.82 47.16 -11.65
C LEU A 528 23.79 45.99 -11.59
N CYS A 529 25.10 46.27 -11.51
CA CYS A 529 26.01 45.28 -10.98
C CYS A 529 25.84 45.29 -9.44
N GLY A 530 25.63 44.12 -8.84
CA GLY A 530 25.55 44.02 -7.38
C GLY A 530 26.76 44.72 -6.75
N LYS A 531 26.52 45.59 -5.76
CA LYS A 531 27.60 46.27 -5.05
C LYS A 531 28.44 45.21 -4.34
N ALA A 532 29.51 44.75 -4.98
CA ALA A 532 30.55 44.02 -4.27
C ALA A 532 31.03 44.93 -3.13
N THR A 533 31.12 44.38 -1.93
CA THR A 533 31.68 45.06 -0.77
C THR A 533 33.14 45.37 -1.07
N ASN A 534 33.43 46.59 -1.51
CA ASN A 534 34.80 47.08 -1.57
C ASN A 534 35.34 47.09 -0.13
N ILE A 535 36.30 46.20 0.15
CA ILE A 535 37.03 46.19 1.42
C ILE A 535 37.90 47.45 1.44
N SER A 536 37.35 48.56 1.93
CA SER A 536 38.13 49.74 2.26
C SER A 536 38.76 49.54 3.64
N PRO A 537 40.07 49.80 3.83
CA PRO A 537 40.68 49.71 5.16
C PRO A 537 39.95 50.63 6.14
N SER A 538 39.49 50.05 7.25
CA SER A 538 38.82 50.77 8.31
C SER A 538 39.71 51.91 8.82
N ARG A 539 39.17 53.14 8.86
CA ARG A 539 39.88 54.29 9.44
C ARG A 539 40.28 54.06 10.91
N ILE A 540 39.64 53.12 11.59
CA ILE A 540 39.97 52.71 12.96
C ILE A 540 41.35 52.03 13.01
N PHE A 541 41.72 51.25 11.98
CA PHE A 541 43.04 50.62 11.91
C PHE A 541 44.15 51.64 11.73
N GLN A 542 43.90 52.71 10.96
CA GLN A 542 44.84 53.83 10.82
C GLN A 542 45.00 54.61 12.13
N ILE A 543 43.91 54.82 12.88
CA ILE A 543 43.97 55.48 14.19
C ILE A 543 44.69 54.59 15.21
N MET A 544 44.48 53.28 15.21
CA MET A 544 45.18 52.32 16.06
C MET A 544 46.69 52.27 15.79
N ILE A 545 47.11 52.38 14.52
CA ILE A 545 48.53 52.47 14.19
C ILE A 545 49.11 53.80 14.68
N LEU A 546 48.39 54.91 14.51
CA LEU A 546 48.84 56.22 15.01
C LEU A 546 48.92 56.26 16.54
N THR A 547 47.99 55.63 17.24
CA THR A 547 48.02 55.54 18.71
C THR A 547 49.17 54.66 19.17
N LEU A 548 49.42 53.52 18.51
CA LEU A 548 50.57 52.66 18.80
C LEU A 548 51.92 53.36 18.52
N ILE A 549 52.03 54.12 17.43
CA ILE A 549 53.23 54.92 17.14
C ILE A 549 53.41 56.03 18.18
N SER A 550 52.32 56.70 18.58
CA SER A 550 52.39 57.72 19.64
C SER A 550 52.81 57.15 20.99
N TYR A 551 52.40 55.93 21.32
CA TYR A 551 52.81 55.22 22.53
C TYR A 551 54.27 54.76 22.49
N ALA A 552 54.78 54.39 21.32
CA ALA A 552 56.17 53.99 21.11
C ALA A 552 57.17 55.16 21.07
N VAL A 553 56.70 56.40 20.92
CA VAL A 553 57.54 57.62 20.97
C VAL A 553 57.55 58.26 22.38
N LEU A 554 56.69 57.79 23.28
CA LEU A 554 56.59 58.24 24.69
C LEU A 554 57.21 57.24 25.69
N ILE A 555 57.91 56.22 25.19
CA ILE A 555 58.80 55.29 25.90
C ILE A 555 60.19 55.46 25.29
#